data_AF-A0A924E0Q2-F1
#
_entry.id   AF-A0A924E0Q2-F1
#
_cell.length_a   1.000
_cell.length_b   1.000
_cell.length_c   1.000
_cell.angle_alpha   90.00
_cell.angle_beta   90.00
_cell.angle_gamma   90.00
#
_symmetry.space_group_name_H-M   'P 1'
#
loop_
_entity.id
_entity.type
_entity.pdbx_description
1 polymer ?
#
loop_
_entity_poly.entity_id
_entity_poly.type
_entity_poly.pdbx_seq_one_letter_code
_entity_poly.pdbx_strand_id
1 'polypeptide(L)'
;MNARRRFLKTDPPDPYPGLHAAWQRYLHGEPIAIFAEIDRGAITPGNTGYLLTRMIERLNRCKAFVRVAALRGTTGLWELPWPGADSQGDACAYDRFRLTVRLVSRLEAWQARFDALDPEQPLQRQPFDWGQFHADGRELAVALKDALGDRYYVEYLPLEEIRAGVQLRLWGM
;
A
#
# COMPACT_ATOMS: atom_id res chain seq x y z
N MET A 1 7.80 -38.64 -22.33
CA MET A 1 7.08 -37.36 -22.54
C MET A 1 5.94 -37.30 -21.54
N ASN A 2 6.04 -36.48 -20.50
CA ASN A 2 4.97 -36.31 -19.49
C ASN A 2 4.65 -34.82 -19.35
N ALA A 3 3.44 -34.46 -19.76
CA ALA A 3 2.88 -33.12 -19.64
C ALA A 3 2.60 -32.78 -18.17
N ARG A 4 3.36 -31.84 -17.60
CA ARG A 4 3.02 -31.20 -16.32
C ARG A 4 1.97 -30.11 -16.57
N ARG A 5 0.74 -30.37 -16.13
CA ARG A 5 -0.31 -29.34 -16.00
C ARG A 5 0.17 -28.25 -15.03
N ARG A 6 0.36 -27.03 -15.53
CA ARG A 6 0.40 -25.82 -14.71
C ARG A 6 -1.03 -25.54 -14.22
N PHE A 7 -1.25 -25.70 -12.92
CA PHE A 7 -2.39 -25.04 -12.27
C PHE A 7 -2.01 -23.55 -12.15
N LEU A 8 -2.50 -22.73 -13.09
CA LEU A 8 -2.71 -21.33 -12.82
C LEU A 8 -3.80 -21.28 -11.75
N LYS A 9 -3.43 -20.90 -10.51
CA LYS A 9 -4.41 -20.37 -9.56
C LYS A 9 -4.94 -19.10 -10.21
N THR A 10 -6.07 -19.21 -10.90
CA THR A 10 -6.87 -18.04 -11.26
C THR A 10 -7.28 -17.40 -9.94
N ASP A 11 -6.95 -16.12 -9.76
CA ASP A 11 -7.47 -15.34 -8.64
C ASP A 11 -9.00 -15.51 -8.60
N PRO A 12 -9.60 -15.62 -7.41
CA PRO A 12 -11.05 -15.68 -7.30
C PRO A 12 -11.66 -14.46 -8.01
N PRO A 13 -12.77 -14.61 -8.75
CA PRO A 13 -13.42 -13.48 -9.38
C PRO A 13 -13.76 -12.44 -8.32
N ASP A 14 -13.46 -11.17 -8.62
CA ASP A 14 -13.80 -10.04 -7.77
C ASP A 14 -15.30 -10.14 -7.40
N PRO A 15 -15.66 -10.26 -6.11
CA PRO A 15 -17.05 -10.36 -5.71
C PRO A 15 -17.82 -9.06 -5.96
N TYR A 16 -17.13 -7.93 -6.22
CA TYR A 16 -17.72 -6.61 -6.42
C TYR A 16 -17.01 -5.81 -7.54
N PRO A 17 -17.05 -6.27 -8.80
CA PRO A 17 -16.32 -5.63 -9.90
C PRO A 17 -16.77 -4.18 -10.17
N GLY A 18 -18.06 -3.87 -9.90
CA GLY A 18 -18.58 -2.51 -9.97
C GLY A 18 -18.01 -1.59 -8.88
N LEU A 19 -17.74 -2.13 -7.69
CA LEU A 19 -17.12 -1.38 -6.59
C LEU A 19 -15.65 -1.12 -6.89
N HIS A 20 -14.92 -2.10 -7.43
CA HIS A 20 -13.54 -1.89 -7.84
C HIS A 20 -13.44 -0.84 -8.96
N ALA A 21 -14.29 -0.92 -9.99
CA ALA A 21 -14.32 0.06 -11.07
C ALA A 21 -14.69 1.46 -10.55
N ALA A 22 -15.69 1.57 -9.67
CA ALA A 22 -16.06 2.85 -9.08
C ALA A 22 -14.99 3.41 -8.15
N TRP A 23 -14.30 2.54 -7.39
CA TRP A 23 -13.15 2.89 -6.58
C TRP A 23 -12.02 3.45 -7.43
N GLN A 24 -11.62 2.76 -8.50
CA GLN A 24 -10.62 3.26 -9.44
C GLN A 24 -11.03 4.63 -10.01
N ARG A 25 -12.30 4.82 -10.39
CA ARG A 25 -12.80 6.11 -10.88
C ARG A 25 -12.74 7.22 -9.82
N TYR A 26 -13.13 6.93 -8.57
CA TYR A 26 -12.99 7.86 -7.46
C TYR A 26 -11.53 8.27 -7.23
N LEU A 27 -10.62 7.29 -7.24
CA LEU A 27 -9.17 7.51 -7.11
C LEU A 27 -8.59 8.34 -8.27
N HIS A 28 -9.18 8.23 -9.47
CA HIS A 28 -8.85 9.04 -10.65
C HIS A 28 -9.56 10.41 -10.70
N GLY A 29 -10.15 10.86 -9.60
CA GLY A 29 -10.77 12.20 -9.52
C GLY A 29 -12.22 12.25 -10.02
N GLU A 30 -12.88 11.11 -10.17
CA GLU A 30 -14.33 11.02 -10.43
C GLU A 30 -15.08 10.55 -9.18
N PRO A 31 -15.18 11.38 -8.12
CA PRO A 31 -15.73 10.93 -6.85
C PRO A 31 -17.21 10.53 -6.93
N ILE A 32 -17.94 11.06 -7.93
CA ILE A 32 -19.36 10.78 -8.18
C ILE A 32 -19.59 9.31 -8.60
N ALA A 33 -18.59 8.63 -9.17
CA ALA A 33 -18.75 7.27 -9.67
C ALA A 33 -19.07 6.26 -8.55
N ILE A 34 -18.47 6.40 -7.37
CA ILE A 34 -18.80 5.57 -6.20
C ILE A 34 -20.21 5.84 -5.71
N PHE A 35 -20.57 7.12 -5.54
CA PHE A 35 -21.88 7.48 -5.02
C PHE A 35 -22.99 7.02 -5.96
N ALA A 36 -22.76 7.05 -7.28
CA ALA A 36 -23.69 6.52 -8.27
C ALA A 36 -23.87 4.99 -8.23
N GLU A 37 -22.87 4.22 -7.77
CA GLU A 37 -23.01 2.76 -7.56
C GLU A 37 -23.70 2.44 -6.23
N ILE A 38 -23.51 3.29 -5.20
CA ILE A 38 -24.27 3.22 -3.94
C ILE A 38 -25.76 3.49 -4.24
N ASP A 39 -26.06 4.56 -4.97
CA ASP A 39 -27.43 4.97 -5.30
C ASP A 39 -28.14 3.99 -6.24
N ARG A 40 -27.40 3.28 -7.10
CA ARG A 40 -27.94 2.20 -7.96
C ARG A 40 -28.27 0.92 -7.19
N GLY A 41 -28.04 0.87 -5.88
CA GLY A 41 -28.35 -0.29 -5.04
C GLY A 41 -27.45 -1.51 -5.28
N ALA A 42 -26.37 -1.35 -6.05
CA ALA A 42 -25.34 -2.37 -6.24
C ALA A 42 -24.55 -2.62 -4.95
N ILE A 43 -24.51 -1.63 -4.06
CA ILE A 43 -24.04 -1.74 -2.68
C ILE A 43 -25.27 -1.67 -1.80
N THR A 44 -25.65 -2.78 -1.19
CA THR A 44 -26.77 -2.78 -0.24
C THR A 44 -26.41 -1.90 0.97
N PRO A 45 -27.36 -1.13 1.54
CA PRO A 45 -27.15 -0.28 2.72
C PRO A 45 -26.72 -1.00 4.01
N GLY A 46 -26.34 -2.28 3.94
CA GLY A 46 -25.69 -2.98 5.04
C GLY A 46 -24.27 -2.45 5.31
N ASN A 47 -23.49 -3.23 6.08
CA ASN A 47 -22.15 -2.82 6.54
C ASN A 47 -21.23 -2.30 5.42
N THR A 48 -21.33 -2.79 4.19
CA THR A 48 -20.44 -2.41 3.09
C THR A 48 -20.60 -0.94 2.65
N GLY A 49 -21.82 -0.43 2.51
CA GLY A 49 -22.05 0.98 2.12
C GLY A 49 -21.61 1.97 3.20
N TYR A 50 -21.85 1.62 4.47
CA TYR A 50 -21.39 2.41 5.62
C TYR A 50 -19.86 2.40 5.75
N LEU A 51 -19.21 1.24 5.61
CA LEU A 51 -17.75 1.11 5.66
C LEU A 51 -17.08 1.90 4.52
N LEU A 52 -17.65 1.86 3.31
CA LEU A 52 -17.14 2.61 2.17
C LEU A 52 -17.24 4.13 2.38
N THR A 53 -18.40 4.60 2.87
CA THR A 53 -18.61 6.02 3.18
C THR A 53 -17.62 6.49 4.25
N ARG A 54 -17.46 5.72 5.33
CA ARG A 54 -16.47 6.00 6.39
C ARG A 54 -15.04 6.01 5.88
N MET A 55 -14.71 5.14 4.94
CA MET A 55 -13.39 5.09 4.32
C MET A 55 -13.15 6.34 3.46
N ILE A 56 -14.10 6.73 2.61
CA ILE A 56 -14.02 7.94 1.78
C ILE A 56 -13.92 9.20 2.63
N GLU A 57 -14.78 9.35 3.63
CA GLU A 57 -14.71 10.45 4.60
C GLU A 57 -13.34 10.54 5.27
N ARG A 58 -12.74 9.39 5.58
CA ARG A 58 -11.43 9.33 6.21
C ARG A 58 -10.31 9.71 5.25
N LEU A 59 -10.33 9.19 4.02
CA LEU A 59 -9.32 9.52 3.01
C LEU A 59 -9.39 10.99 2.59
N ASN A 60 -10.59 11.58 2.51
CA ASN A 60 -10.78 13.02 2.29
C ASN A 60 -10.18 13.90 3.40
N ARG A 61 -9.93 13.34 4.59
CA ARG A 61 -9.24 14.04 5.70
C ARG A 61 -7.72 13.86 5.67
N CYS A 62 -7.21 12.98 4.82
CA CYS A 62 -5.77 12.79 4.66
C CYS A 62 -5.18 13.96 3.87
N LYS A 63 -4.03 14.44 4.33
CA LYS A 63 -3.22 15.46 3.66
C LYS A 63 -2.43 14.90 2.49
N ALA A 64 -2.01 13.64 2.62
CA ALA A 64 -1.26 12.90 1.61
C ALA A 64 -1.38 11.39 1.87
N PHE A 65 -1.05 10.63 0.83
CA PHE A 65 -0.97 9.18 0.85
C PHE A 65 0.50 8.79 0.70
N VAL A 66 1.03 7.98 1.63
CA VAL A 66 2.46 7.65 1.69
C VAL A 66 2.64 6.14 1.61
N ARG A 67 3.63 5.68 0.85
CA ARG A 67 4.00 4.27 0.75
C ARG A 67 5.44 4.05 1.20
N VAL A 68 5.64 2.99 1.97
CA VAL A 68 6.97 2.41 2.21
C VAL A 68 7.17 1.28 1.21
N ALA A 69 8.07 1.47 0.24
CA ALA A 69 8.38 0.49 -0.79
C ALA A 69 9.81 0.69 -1.30
N ALA A 70 10.56 -0.40 -1.37
CA ALA A 70 11.95 -0.34 -1.77
C ALA A 70 12.09 -0.26 -3.29
N LEU A 71 12.89 0.71 -3.74
CA LEU A 71 13.36 0.80 -5.12
C LEU A 71 14.81 1.25 -5.10
N ARG A 72 15.59 0.80 -6.09
CA ARG A 72 17.02 1.11 -6.11
C ARG A 72 17.28 2.61 -6.18
N GLY A 73 18.17 3.08 -5.32
CA GLY A 73 18.64 4.46 -5.32
C GLY A 73 17.59 5.49 -4.88
N THR A 74 16.56 5.06 -4.15
CA THR A 74 15.55 5.95 -3.57
C THR A 74 15.64 5.94 -2.04
N THR A 75 14.77 6.70 -1.38
CA THR A 75 14.62 6.72 0.08
C THR A 75 13.72 5.60 0.60
N GLY A 76 13.11 4.81 -0.29
CA GLY A 76 12.08 3.84 0.09
C GLY A 76 10.74 4.46 0.53
N LEU A 77 10.59 5.79 0.41
CA LEU A 77 9.35 6.51 0.68
C LEU A 77 8.78 7.14 -0.58
N TRP A 78 7.47 7.07 -0.69
CA TRP A 78 6.75 7.57 -1.84
C TRP A 78 5.49 8.29 -1.44
N GLU A 79 5.15 9.37 -2.14
CA GLU A 79 3.85 10.00 -2.08
C GLU A 79 3.00 9.49 -3.25
N LEU A 80 1.85 8.92 -2.92
CA LEU A 80 0.92 8.39 -3.89
C LEU A 80 -0.10 9.46 -4.27
N PRO A 81 -0.56 9.46 -5.53
CA PRO A 81 -1.68 10.30 -5.93
C PRO A 81 -2.99 9.83 -5.28
N TRP A 82 -3.09 8.54 -4.94
CA TRP A 82 -4.22 7.94 -4.23
C TRP A 82 -3.83 6.61 -3.55
N PRO A 83 -4.59 6.13 -2.54
CA PRO A 83 -4.34 4.85 -1.86
C PRO A 83 -4.31 3.66 -2.81
N GLY A 84 -3.33 2.76 -2.66
CA GLY A 84 -3.24 1.55 -3.48
C GLY A 84 -2.90 1.77 -4.95
N ALA A 85 -2.44 2.96 -5.36
CA ALA A 85 -2.03 3.22 -6.75
C ALA A 85 -0.99 2.19 -7.24
N ASP A 86 -1.18 1.62 -8.43
CA ASP A 86 -0.21 0.65 -8.98
C ASP A 86 1.16 1.28 -9.25
N SER A 87 1.18 2.59 -9.56
CA SER A 87 2.43 3.36 -9.64
C SER A 87 3.02 3.56 -8.25
N GLN A 88 4.35 3.64 -8.17
CA GLN A 88 5.01 3.94 -6.89
C GLN A 88 4.73 5.37 -6.42
N GLY A 89 4.19 6.25 -7.28
CA GLY A 89 4.04 7.67 -6.99
C GLY A 89 5.36 8.41 -7.13
N ASP A 90 5.49 9.54 -6.43
CA ASP A 90 6.70 10.37 -6.44
C ASP A 90 7.59 10.04 -5.24
N ALA A 91 8.87 9.77 -5.51
CA ALA A 91 9.84 9.51 -4.45
C ALA A 91 9.94 10.74 -3.52
N CYS A 92 9.87 10.49 -2.22
CA CYS A 92 9.84 11.54 -1.21
C CYS A 92 11.09 11.53 -0.34
N ALA A 93 11.68 12.71 -0.18
CA ALA A 93 12.73 12.92 0.81
C ALA A 93 12.15 12.89 2.24
N TYR A 94 12.96 12.47 3.21
CA TYR A 94 12.53 12.34 4.60
C TYR A 94 12.19 13.68 5.25
N ASP A 95 12.87 14.76 4.86
CA ASP A 95 12.73 16.13 5.39
C ASP A 95 11.35 16.75 5.14
N ARG A 96 10.65 16.27 4.11
CA ARG A 96 9.23 16.58 3.87
C ARG A 96 8.35 16.24 5.07
N PHE A 97 8.74 15.23 5.83
CA PHE A 97 8.05 14.76 7.00
C PHE A 97 8.88 15.11 8.24
N ARG A 98 8.25 15.62 9.30
CA ARG A 98 8.96 15.96 10.55
C ARG A 98 9.29 14.69 11.35
N LEU A 99 9.98 13.73 10.73
CA LEU A 99 10.32 12.44 11.31
C LEU A 99 11.47 12.57 12.31
N THR A 100 11.50 11.66 13.27
CA THR A 100 12.63 11.56 14.19
C THR A 100 13.86 11.02 13.46
N VAL A 101 15.05 11.48 13.84
CA VAL A 101 16.33 10.98 13.32
C VAL A 101 16.41 9.45 13.40
N ARG A 102 15.90 8.87 14.50
CA ARG A 102 15.86 7.40 14.69
C ARG A 102 15.04 6.68 13.62
N LEU A 103 13.88 7.22 13.25
CA LEU A 103 13.04 6.59 12.21
C LEU A 103 13.69 6.72 10.83
N VAL A 104 14.26 7.89 10.53
CA VAL A 104 14.99 8.13 9.28
C VAL A 104 16.15 7.14 9.14
N SER A 105 17.01 7.00 10.15
CA SER A 105 18.14 6.07 10.09
C SER A 105 17.71 4.60 9.91
N ARG A 106 16.55 4.20 10.45
CA ARG A 106 16.03 2.84 10.23
C ARG A 106 15.51 2.64 8.80
N LEU A 107 14.84 3.64 8.23
CA LEU A 107 14.39 3.63 6.83
C LEU A 107 15.60 3.56 5.88
N GLU A 108 16.61 4.39 6.13
CA GLU A 108 17.86 4.40 5.36
C GLU A 108 18.57 3.04 5.43
N ALA A 109 18.71 2.46 6.63
CA ALA A 109 19.35 1.16 6.79
C ALA A 109 18.57 0.03 6.10
N TRP A 110 17.24 0.06 6.15
CA TRP A 110 16.39 -0.89 5.44
C TRP A 110 16.54 -0.75 3.93
N GLN A 111 16.46 0.46 3.39
CA GLN A 111 16.63 0.74 1.97
C GLN A 111 18.04 0.38 1.47
N ALA A 112 19.08 0.71 2.25
CA ALA A 112 20.46 0.35 1.92
C ALA A 112 20.69 -1.17 1.82
N ARG A 113 19.99 -1.98 2.63
CA ARG A 113 20.00 -3.45 2.50
C ARG A 113 19.44 -3.90 1.16
N PHE A 114 18.40 -3.25 0.66
CA PHE A 114 17.85 -3.53 -0.67
C PHE A 114 18.78 -3.06 -1.77
N ASP A 115 19.36 -1.87 -1.66
CA ASP A 115 20.31 -1.32 -2.63
C ASP A 115 21.57 -2.18 -2.77
N ALA A 116 22.04 -2.76 -1.66
CA ALA A 116 23.20 -3.64 -1.62
C ALA A 116 22.99 -4.99 -2.32
N LEU A 117 21.75 -5.35 -2.68
CA LEU A 117 21.50 -6.51 -3.53
C LEU A 117 22.18 -6.27 -4.88
N ASP A 118 23.07 -7.13 -5.34
CA ASP A 118 23.57 -7.07 -6.71
C ASP A 118 22.64 -7.92 -7.61
N PRO A 119 21.94 -7.32 -8.60
CA PRO A 119 21.08 -8.08 -9.51
C PRO A 119 21.89 -8.96 -10.47
N GLU A 120 23.19 -8.71 -10.64
CA GLU A 120 24.09 -9.46 -11.52
C GLU A 120 24.85 -10.59 -10.82
N GLN A 121 24.75 -10.69 -9.49
CA GLN A 121 25.32 -11.79 -8.71
C GLN A 121 24.23 -12.67 -8.09
N PRO A 122 23.66 -13.62 -8.86
CA PRO A 122 22.62 -14.53 -8.38
C PRO A 122 23.09 -15.51 -7.30
N LEU A 123 24.41 -15.57 -7.03
CA LEU A 123 25.05 -16.46 -6.06
C LEU A 123 25.66 -15.65 -4.90
N GLN A 124 24.83 -14.87 -4.20
CA GLN A 124 25.25 -14.37 -2.89
C GLN A 124 25.51 -15.57 -1.96
N ARG A 125 26.61 -15.51 -1.19
CA ARG A 125 27.00 -16.59 -0.25
C ARG A 125 25.90 -16.93 0.76
N GLN A 126 25.00 -15.99 1.01
CA GLN A 126 23.77 -16.20 1.75
C GLN A 126 22.60 -15.67 0.92
N PRO A 127 21.49 -16.41 0.81
CA PRO A 127 20.29 -15.90 0.19
C PRO A 127 19.77 -14.70 0.98
N PHE A 128 19.31 -13.67 0.28
CA PHE A 128 18.68 -12.54 0.93
C PHE A 128 17.39 -12.97 1.62
N ASP A 129 17.24 -12.65 2.91
CA ASP A 129 16.05 -12.96 3.67
C ASP A 129 14.93 -11.94 3.35
N TRP A 130 14.16 -12.26 2.29
CA TRP A 130 12.99 -11.49 1.89
C TRP A 130 11.91 -11.47 2.97
N GLY A 131 11.78 -12.53 3.77
CA GLY A 131 10.78 -12.61 4.84
C GLY A 131 11.04 -11.57 5.91
N GLN A 132 12.28 -11.54 6.42
CA GLN A 132 12.71 -10.53 7.40
C GLN A 132 12.68 -9.12 6.80
N PHE A 133 13.13 -8.95 5.56
CA PHE A 133 13.08 -7.65 4.89
C PHE A 133 11.66 -7.09 4.79
N HIS A 134 10.68 -7.95 4.50
CA HIS A 134 9.28 -7.56 4.45
C HIS A 134 8.72 -7.26 5.85
N ALA A 135 9.09 -8.05 6.86
CA ALA A 135 8.71 -7.78 8.25
C ALA A 135 9.23 -6.41 8.73
N ASP A 136 10.51 -6.12 8.47
CA ASP A 136 11.13 -4.84 8.82
C ASP A 136 10.45 -3.67 8.12
N GLY A 137 10.15 -3.81 6.83
CA GLY A 137 9.46 -2.78 6.05
C GLY A 137 8.05 -2.48 6.59
N ARG A 138 7.31 -3.51 7.02
CA ARG A 138 6.00 -3.33 7.68
C ARG A 138 6.12 -2.58 8.99
N GLU A 139 7.07 -2.95 9.84
CA GLU A 139 7.32 -2.26 11.11
C GLU A 139 7.67 -0.78 10.89
N LEU A 140 8.42 -0.48 9.82
CA LEU A 140 8.74 0.89 9.44
C LEU A 140 7.50 1.66 8.98
N ALA A 141 6.61 1.03 8.23
CA ALA A 141 5.34 1.64 7.83
C ALA A 141 4.43 1.92 9.05
N VAL A 142 4.41 1.04 10.06
CA VAL A 142 3.72 1.29 11.35
C VAL A 142 4.34 2.47 12.08
N ALA A 143 5.66 2.48 12.26
CA ALA A 143 6.34 3.58 12.93
C ALA A 143 6.17 4.92 12.18
N LEU A 144 6.13 4.88 10.84
CA LEU A 144 5.84 6.04 10.00
C LEU A 144 4.41 6.52 10.20
N LYS A 145 3.43 5.61 10.25
CA LYS A 145 2.04 5.94 10.53
C LYS A 145 1.87 6.61 11.89
N ASP A 146 2.53 6.08 12.92
CA ASP A 146 2.50 6.65 14.26
C ASP A 146 3.15 8.04 14.31
N ALA A 147 4.25 8.25 13.57
CA ALA A 147 4.93 9.54 13.50
C ALA A 147 4.12 10.61 12.72
N LEU A 148 3.44 10.23 11.64
CA LEU A 148 2.66 11.14 10.80
C LEU A 148 1.26 11.42 11.36
N GLY A 149 0.69 10.46 12.11
CA GLY A 149 -0.64 10.52 12.69
C GLY A 149 -1.77 10.32 11.69
N ASP A 150 -3.00 10.62 12.11
CA ASP A 150 -4.22 10.28 11.37
C ASP A 150 -4.48 11.08 10.10
N ARG A 151 -3.76 12.19 9.93
CA ARG A 151 -3.86 13.01 8.72
C ARG A 151 -3.06 12.47 7.54
N TYR A 152 -2.39 11.33 7.69
CA TYR A 152 -1.69 10.68 6.59
C TYR A 152 -2.20 9.25 6.47
N TYR A 153 -2.41 8.81 5.24
CA TYR A 153 -2.58 7.41 4.93
C TYR A 153 -1.19 6.81 4.69
N VAL A 154 -0.92 5.63 5.24
CA VAL A 154 0.36 4.95 5.08
C VAL A 154 0.09 3.51 4.68
N GLU A 155 0.81 3.02 3.67
CA GLU A 155 0.77 1.62 3.27
C GLU A 155 2.16 1.02 3.07
N TYR A 156 2.24 -0.30 3.21
CA TYR A 156 3.43 -1.09 2.95
C TYR A 156 3.18 -1.99 1.74
N LEU A 157 3.69 -1.61 0.56
CA LEU A 157 3.26 -2.16 -0.74
C LEU A 157 1.77 -1.85 -1.06
N PRO A 158 1.31 -1.98 -2.33
CA PRO A 158 -0.06 -1.62 -2.70
C PRO A 158 -1.11 -2.35 -1.86
N LEU A 159 -2.10 -1.61 -1.37
CA LEU A 159 -3.32 -2.12 -0.70
C LEU A 159 -3.12 -2.76 0.68
N GLU A 160 -1.93 -2.66 1.28
CA GLU A 160 -1.67 -3.03 2.69
C GLU A 160 -1.69 -1.78 3.58
N GLU A 161 -2.90 -1.33 3.97
CA GLU A 161 -3.05 -0.16 4.83
C GLU A 161 -2.56 -0.46 6.26
N ILE A 162 -1.73 0.45 6.79
CA ILE A 162 -1.27 0.42 8.17
C ILE A 162 -2.08 1.41 9.02
N ARG A 163 -2.74 0.93 10.07
CA ARG A 163 -3.35 1.74 11.13
C ARG A 163 -2.61 1.51 12.43
N ALA A 164 -2.65 2.47 13.36
CA ALA A 164 -1.98 2.47 14.67
C ALA A 164 -1.89 1.07 15.34
N GLY A 165 -0.86 0.28 15.01
CA GLY A 165 -0.68 -1.11 15.43
C GLY A 165 -1.64 -2.18 14.87
N VAL A 166 -2.57 -1.84 13.96
CA VAL A 166 -3.56 -2.77 13.37
C VAL A 166 -3.46 -2.77 11.84
N GLN A 167 -3.17 -3.94 11.26
CA GLN A 167 -3.20 -4.17 9.82
C GLN A 167 -4.64 -4.23 9.34
N LEU A 168 -4.99 -3.45 8.32
CA LEU A 168 -6.18 -3.71 7.53
C LEU A 168 -5.76 -4.00 6.10
N ARG A 169 -5.92 -5.26 5.68
CA ARG A 169 -5.99 -5.53 4.24
C ARG A 169 -7.31 -4.95 3.76
N LEU A 170 -7.26 -4.03 2.80
CA LEU A 170 -8.47 -3.54 2.14
C LEU A 170 -9.21 -4.67 1.41
N TRP A 171 -8.54 -5.81 1.18
CA TRP A 171 -9.10 -7.03 0.63
C TRP A 171 -8.60 -8.24 1.42
N GLY A 172 -9.35 -8.58 2.47
CA GLY A 172 -9.21 -9.81 3.23
C GLY A 172 -10.57 -10.48 3.37
N MET A 173 -11.02 -11.12 2.29
CA MET A 173 -11.80 -12.36 2.36
C MET A 173 -10.87 -13.50 1.98
#